data_AF-A0A0M4CXK2-F1
#
_entry.id   AF-A0A0M4CXK2-F1
#
_cell.length_a   1.000
_cell.length_b   1.000
_cell.length_c   1.000
_cell.angle_alpha   90.00
_cell.angle_beta   90.00
_cell.angle_gamma   90.00
#
_symmetry.space_group_name_H-M   'P 1'
#
loop_
_entity.id
_entity.type
_entity.pdbx_description
1 polymer ?
#
loop_
_entity_poly.entity_id
_entity_poly.type
_entity_poly.pdbx_seq_one_letter_code
_entity_poly.pdbx_strand_id
1 'polypeptide(L)'
;MADWEDLCNRCGQCCFEKWVEEDGTIHPTSIPCRFLDIVSRECKVYHKRLDVGEGCVKLTPKLVAGVQWLPEDCAYRQPPQKKGRR
;
A
#
# COMPACT_ATOMS: atom_id res chain seq x y z
N MET A 1 -5.37 -20.85 -1.06
CA MET A 1 -5.90 -19.60 -0.48
C MET A 1 -4.93 -18.52 -0.93
N ALA A 2 -5.39 -17.43 -1.54
CA ALA A 2 -4.49 -16.32 -1.84
C ALA A 2 -4.12 -15.69 -0.50
N ASP A 3 -2.82 -15.56 -0.24
CA ASP A 3 -2.33 -14.91 0.96
C ASP A 3 -2.68 -13.42 0.89
N TRP A 4 -2.78 -12.75 2.04
CA TRP A 4 -3.19 -11.34 2.03
C TRP A 4 -2.23 -10.48 1.20
N GLU A 5 -0.93 -10.77 1.28
CA GLU A 5 0.11 -10.10 0.51
C GLU A 5 0.02 -10.36 -1.00
N ASP A 6 -0.62 -11.45 -1.43
CA ASP A 6 -0.84 -11.77 -2.86
C ASP A 6 -1.87 -10.83 -3.50
N LEU A 7 -2.68 -10.14 -2.69
CA LEU A 7 -3.60 -9.13 -3.19
C LEU A 7 -2.87 -7.89 -3.73
N CYS A 8 -1.63 -7.65 -3.30
CA CYS A 8 -0.91 -6.46 -3.73
C CYS A 8 -0.53 -6.53 -5.22
N ASN A 9 -1.10 -5.64 -6.01
CA ASN A 9 -0.79 -5.47 -7.44
C ASN A 9 0.52 -4.69 -7.72
N ARG A 10 1.36 -4.45 -6.70
CA ARG A 10 2.65 -3.74 -6.81
C ARG A 10 2.58 -2.36 -7.48
N CYS A 11 1.47 -1.63 -7.30
CA CYS A 11 1.26 -0.30 -7.91
C CYS A 11 2.16 0.84 -7.37
N GLY A 12 2.89 0.61 -6.28
CA GLY A 12 3.81 1.60 -5.67
C GLY A 12 3.11 2.76 -4.93
N GLN A 13 1.78 2.88 -4.96
CA GLN A 13 1.06 4.01 -4.33
C GLN A 13 1.29 4.11 -2.82
N CYS A 14 1.47 2.98 -2.13
CA CYS A 14 1.78 3.00 -0.69
C CYS A 14 3.23 3.39 -0.37
N CYS A 15 4.12 3.42 -1.38
CA CYS A 15 5.55 3.70 -1.23
C CYS A 15 5.89 5.19 -1.35
N PHE A 16 4.89 6.07 -1.41
CA PHE A 16 5.10 7.51 -1.29
C PHE A 16 5.08 7.95 0.17
N GLU A 17 5.87 8.97 0.48
CA GLU A 17 5.92 9.60 1.79
C GLU A 17 4.54 10.15 2.15
N LYS A 18 4.24 10.10 3.45
CA LYS A 18 2.96 10.56 4.00
C LYS A 18 3.24 11.58 5.07
N TRP A 19 2.54 12.70 5.00
CA TRP A 19 2.53 13.69 6.06
C TRP A 19 1.34 13.43 6.98
N VAL A 20 1.57 13.56 8.28
CA VAL A 20 0.54 13.36 9.31
C VAL A 20 0.33 14.69 10.02
N GLU A 21 -0.92 15.15 10.06
CA GLU A 21 -1.33 16.35 10.77
C GLU A 21 -1.54 16.09 12.26
N GLU A 22 -1.68 17.15 13.05
CA GLU A 22 -1.86 17.07 14.51
C GLU A 22 -3.12 16.29 14.92
N ASP A 23 -4.15 16.29 14.08
CA ASP A 23 -5.41 15.55 14.28
C ASP A 23 -5.33 14.07 13.84
N GLY A 24 -4.20 13.64 13.29
CA GLY A 24 -3.98 12.30 12.75
C GLY A 24 -4.42 12.11 11.30
N THR A 25 -4.82 13.17 10.59
CA THR A 25 -5.10 13.11 9.15
C THR A 25 -3.82 12.82 8.37
N ILE A 26 -3.89 11.89 7.42
CA ILE A 26 -2.74 11.43 6.64
C ILE A 26 -2.88 11.88 5.19
N HIS A 27 -1.92 12.66 4.72
CA HIS A 27 -1.84 13.16 3.35
C HIS A 27 -0.74 12.44 2.57
N PRO A 28 -1.06 11.78 1.45
CA PRO A 28 -0.03 11.25 0.55
C PRO A 28 0.70 12.41 -0.15
N THR A 29 2.00 12.23 -0.38
CA THR A 29 2.82 13.20 -1.11
C THR A 29 3.26 12.63 -2.47
N SER A 30 3.86 13.46 -3.31
CA SER A 30 4.51 13.02 -4.56
C SER A 30 5.97 12.57 -4.37
N ILE A 31 6.45 12.48 -3.12
CA ILE A 31 7.83 12.12 -2.82
C ILE A 31 7.92 10.59 -2.69
N PRO A 32 8.67 9.91 -3.57
CA PRO A 32 8.83 8.46 -3.48
C PRO A 32 9.79 8.07 -2.35
N CYS A 33 9.52 6.96 -1.66
CA CYS A 33 10.49 6.29 -0.81
C CYS A 33 11.73 5.91 -1.62
N ARG A 34 12.90 5.86 -0.97
CA ARG A 34 14.19 5.52 -1.59
C ARG A 34 14.23 4.17 -2.33
N PHE A 35 13.32 3.24 -1.99
CA PHE A 35 13.26 1.91 -2.60
C PHE A 35 12.18 1.77 -3.67
N LEU A 36 11.39 2.81 -3.93
CA LEU A 36 10.46 2.82 -5.04
C LEU A 36 11.21 3.05 -6.34
N ASP A 37 11.06 2.14 -7.29
CA ASP A 37 11.44 2.38 -8.67
C ASP A 37 10.32 3.16 -9.36
N ILE A 38 10.53 4.44 -9.66
CA ILE A 38 9.46 5.29 -10.22
C ILE A 38 9.11 4.95 -11.67
N VAL A 39 9.98 4.23 -12.39
CA VAL A 39 9.75 3.85 -13.78
C VAL A 39 8.84 2.62 -13.84
N SER A 40 9.20 1.55 -13.12
CA SER A 40 8.40 0.33 -13.03
C SER A 40 7.23 0.44 -12.04
N ARG A 41 7.28 1.43 -11.13
CA ARG A 41 6.38 1.62 -9.98
C ARG A 41 6.48 0.52 -8.93
N GLU A 42 7.54 -0.27 -8.94
CA GLU A 42 7.72 -1.40 -8.04
C GLU A 42 8.65 -1.08 -6.86
N CYS A 43 8.33 -1.63 -5.69
CA CYS A 43 9.22 -1.54 -4.52
C CYS A 43 10.32 -2.61 -4.62
N LYS A 44 11.58 -2.17 -4.69
CA LYS A 44 12.76 -3.04 -4.83
C LYS A 44 12.97 -3.99 -3.65
N VAL A 45 12.38 -3.67 -2.50
CA VAL A 45 12.58 -4.41 -1.23
C VAL A 45 11.25 -4.85 -0.60
N TYR A 46 10.18 -5.00 -1.38
CA TYR A 46 8.84 -5.24 -0.86
C TYR A 46 8.74 -6.37 0.18
N HIS A 47 9.46 -7.48 -0.05
CA HIS A 47 9.46 -8.67 0.83
C HIS A 47 10.04 -8.39 2.22
N LYS A 48 10.90 -7.38 2.35
CA LYS A 48 11.56 -6.95 3.60
C LYS A 48 11.29 -5.48 3.94
N ARG A 49 10.23 -4.90 3.37
CA ARG A 49 9.93 -3.46 3.47
C ARG A 49 9.72 -2.97 4.90
N LEU A 50 9.29 -3.88 5.79
CA LEU A 50 9.09 -3.59 7.21
C LEU A 50 10.43 -3.56 7.98
N ASP A 51 11.49 -4.15 7.42
CA ASP A 51 12.80 -4.29 8.06
C ASP A 51 13.78 -3.18 7.67
N VAL A 52 13.51 -2.47 6.56
CA VAL A 52 14.43 -1.45 6.00
C VAL A 52 14.30 -0.06 6.64
N GLY A 53 13.36 0.13 7.57
CA GLY A 53 13.26 1.35 8.38
C GLY A 53 12.56 2.56 7.75
N GLU A 54 11.94 2.42 6.58
CA GLU A 54 11.28 3.53 5.84
C GLU A 54 9.83 3.79 6.28
N GLY A 55 9.49 3.50 7.54
CA GLY A 55 8.13 3.71 8.05
C GLY A 55 7.04 2.91 7.30
N CYS A 56 7.41 1.83 6.59
CA CYS A 56 6.45 0.99 5.90
C CYS A 56 5.48 0.36 6.91
N VAL A 57 4.19 0.45 6.62
CA VAL A 57 3.14 -0.14 7.47
C VAL A 57 2.67 -1.48 6.92
N LYS A 58 2.43 -2.43 7.81
CA LYS A 58 1.76 -3.69 7.44
C LYS A 58 0.28 -3.40 7.23
N LEU A 59 -0.13 -3.34 5.96
CA LEU A 59 -1.54 -3.25 5.59
C LEU A 59 -2.23 -4.53 6.07
N THR A 60 -3.17 -4.40 7.00
CA THR A 60 -4.04 -5.49 7.44
C THR A 60 -5.48 -5.16 7.04
N PRO A 61 -6.39 -6.14 6.93
CA PRO A 61 -7.79 -5.86 6.59
C PRO A 61 -8.41 -4.78 7.51
N LYS A 62 -8.12 -4.86 8.81
CA LYS A 62 -8.58 -3.88 9.81
C LYS A 62 -8.01 -2.48 9.56
N LEU A 63 -6.71 -2.38 9.25
CA LEU A 63 -6.08 -1.09 8.95
C LEU A 63 -6.63 -0.51 7.65
N VAL A 64 -6.73 -1.31 6.60
CA VAL A 64 -7.18 -0.88 5.27
C VAL A 64 -8.61 -0.33 5.30
N ALA A 65 -9.48 -0.89 6.14
CA ALA A 65 -10.84 -0.41 6.32
C ALA A 65 -10.93 0.99 6.99
N GLY A 66 -9.90 1.42 7.71
CA GLY A 66 -9.90 2.69 8.46
C GLY A 66 -8.96 3.77 7.92
N VAL A 67 -8.01 3.42 7.04
CA VAL A 67 -7.08 4.40 6.48
C VAL A 67 -7.71 5.15 5.31
N GLN A 68 -7.53 6.46 5.27
CA GLN A 68 -8.06 7.32 4.21
C GLN A 68 -7.05 7.54 3.07
N TRP A 69 -5.75 7.50 3.37
CA TRP A 69 -4.64 7.79 2.44
C TRP A 69 -4.40 6.74 1.35
N LEU A 70 -4.95 5.52 1.50
CA LEU A 70 -4.93 4.56 0.41
C LEU A 70 -5.87 5.04 -0.70
N PRO A 71 -5.52 4.90 -1.98
CA PRO A 71 -6.44 5.24 -3.06
C PRO A 71 -7.49 4.14 -3.22
N GLU A 72 -8.64 4.50 -3.79
CA GLU A 72 -9.78 3.60 -3.95
C GLU A 72 -9.49 2.41 -4.86
N ASP A 73 -8.58 2.57 -5.83
CA ASP A 73 -8.14 1.51 -6.75
C ASP A 73 -7.11 0.55 -6.14
N CYS A 74 -6.70 0.77 -4.88
CA CYS A 74 -5.78 -0.12 -4.19
C CYS A 74 -6.37 -1.53 -4.09
N ALA A 75 -5.63 -2.53 -4.56
CA ALA A 75 -6.06 -3.92 -4.57
C ALA A 75 -6.36 -4.49 -3.17
N TYR A 76 -5.81 -3.89 -2.10
CA TYR A 76 -6.17 -4.23 -0.73
C TYR A 76 -7.57 -3.73 -0.32
N ARG A 77 -8.06 -2.62 -0.91
CA ARG A 77 -9.42 -2.10 -0.70
C ARG A 77 -10.45 -2.84 -1.56
N GLN A 78 -10.05 -3.22 -2.76
CA GLN A 78 -10.87 -3.99 -3.69
C GLN A 78 -10.27 -5.39 -3.90
N PRO A 79 -10.32 -6.27 -2.89
CA PRO A 79 -9.92 -7.65 -3.11
C PRO A 79 -10.75 -8.17 -4.29
N PRO A 80 -10.15 -8.91 -5.25
CA PRO A 80 -10.86 -9.35 -6.42
C PRO A 80 -12.12 -10.08 -5.97
N GLN A 81 -13.28 -9.51 -6.30
CA GLN A 81 -14.56 -10.18 -6.13
C GLN A 81 -14.37 -11.56 -6.75
N LYS A 82 -14.59 -12.63 -5.99
CA LYS A 82 -14.67 -13.97 -6.58
C LYS A 82 -15.77 -13.87 -7.64
N LYS A 83 -15.39 -13.76 -8.91
CA LYS A 83 -16.33 -13.82 -10.02
C LYS A 83 -16.99 -15.18 -9.88
N GLY A 84 -18.23 -15.19 -9.38
CA GLY A 84 -19.07 -16.37 -9.44
C GLY A 84 -19.05 -16.85 -10.88
N ARG A 85 -18.56 -18.09 -11.07
CA ARG A 85 -18.72 -18.80 -12.32
C ARG A 85 -20.21 -18.69 -12.70
N ARG A 86 -20.48 -18.08 -13.86
CA ARG A 86 -21.70 -18.36 -14.60
C ARG A 86 -21.76 -19.85 -14.92
#